data_AF-A0A538N568-F1
#
_entry.id   AF-A0A538N568-F1
#
_cell.length_a   1.000
_cell.length_b   1.000
_cell.length_c   1.000
_cell.angle_alpha   90.00
_cell.angle_beta   90.00
_cell.angle_gamma   90.00
#
_symmetry.space_group_name_H-M   'P 1'
#
loop_
_entity.id
_entity.type
_entity.pdbx_description
1 polymer ?
#
loop_
_entity_poly.entity_id
_entity_poly.type
_entity_poly.pdbx_seq_one_letter_code
_entity_poly.pdbx_strand_id
1 'polypeptide(L)'
;MPPAEVPWRRLSARMLAVHPVREVLRAWPVLIGVLFLGARSDVGGGVTGLIALGAVIVVGLLRWFTTTYRVSAEQVQVRRGLLRRETLTVPRDRVRTVDITASPLHRLLGLALLTIGTGRTDRRNDGVKLDALTADEAARLRVELLDRSPLAAPVDDAAGAPAVPLVVRPETVLAAFRAEWLRYAPFSLSGIVTVAITIGFLFRMANEANIRLSQFGPVRQAGAQLSRTAIWLAAVEVAIAFVVVVAIFSTVAYVVAYWGFRLSRQPGGTLYIVRGLLTRRSITLEERRLRGAEVSEPLLVRAVGGARAVAVATGLRVGRGAERGGSLLVPPAPRAEVEQVAGAVLGDAAPVRVALVRHGPRARQRRYTRALLGTVALIAVLAALWRWARWPAWPVPASLVLLPVAALLAEDRFRSLGHALAGQVLVVRQGSLVRRRVMLVREGVIGWNLRQSLFQRRAGVVTLEATTAGGRQRYAALDVPVDVAVRLADEAVPGLLTPFLADYGSDRSSD
;
A
#
# COMPACT_ATOMS: atom_id res chain seq x y z
N MET A 1 5.95 -37.03 -26.03
CA MET A 1 6.62 -35.94 -26.78
C MET A 1 7.31 -35.02 -25.78
N PRO A 2 8.62 -34.79 -25.88
CA PRO A 2 9.24 -33.71 -25.11
C PRO A 2 8.57 -32.38 -25.50
N PRO A 3 8.25 -31.49 -24.56
CA PRO A 3 7.58 -30.23 -24.88
C PRO A 3 8.46 -29.43 -25.85
N ALA A 4 7.88 -29.03 -26.98
CA ALA A 4 8.57 -28.28 -28.03
C ALA A 4 9.44 -27.17 -27.42
N GLU A 5 10.75 -27.21 -27.71
CA GLU A 5 11.70 -26.31 -27.08
C GLU A 5 11.49 -24.87 -27.59
N VAL A 6 10.75 -24.08 -26.81
CA VAL A 6 10.57 -22.64 -27.11
C VAL A 6 11.94 -21.94 -27.06
N PRO A 7 12.36 -21.22 -28.12
CA PRO A 7 13.67 -20.59 -28.15
C PRO A 7 13.81 -19.44 -27.14
N TRP A 8 15.03 -19.24 -26.62
CA TRP A 8 15.36 -18.13 -25.73
C TRP A 8 15.26 -16.80 -26.48
N ARG A 9 14.51 -15.84 -25.93
CA ARG A 9 14.40 -14.49 -26.46
C ARG A 9 15.32 -13.54 -25.71
N ARG A 10 15.94 -12.62 -26.44
CA ARG A 10 16.73 -11.53 -25.87
C ARG A 10 15.82 -10.35 -25.54
N LEU A 11 16.24 -9.54 -24.57
CA LEU A 11 15.58 -8.27 -24.28
C LEU A 11 15.69 -7.33 -25.47
N SER A 12 14.73 -6.41 -25.61
CA SER A 12 14.72 -5.46 -26.74
C SER A 12 16.01 -4.63 -26.79
N ALA A 13 16.55 -4.42 -27.99
CA ALA A 13 17.78 -3.65 -28.20
C ALA A 13 17.66 -2.19 -27.71
N ARG A 14 16.44 -1.64 -27.67
CA ARG A 14 16.15 -0.29 -27.14
C ARG A 14 16.50 -0.14 -25.65
N MET A 15 16.67 -1.24 -24.94
CA MET A 15 17.10 -1.23 -23.54
C MET A 15 18.56 -0.81 -23.35
N LEU A 16 19.41 -0.92 -24.39
CA LEU A 16 20.78 -0.40 -24.37
C LEU A 16 20.83 1.09 -24.03
N ALA A 17 19.79 1.87 -24.33
CA ALA A 17 19.72 3.28 -24.00
C ALA A 17 19.26 3.54 -22.54
N VAL A 18 18.47 2.65 -21.95
CA VAL A 18 17.90 2.83 -20.60
C VAL A 18 18.86 2.39 -19.50
N HIS A 19 19.55 1.27 -19.72
CA HIS A 19 20.35 0.62 -18.69
C HIS A 19 21.55 1.47 -18.21
N PRO A 20 22.32 2.14 -19.11
CA PRO A 20 23.41 3.01 -18.71
C PRO A 20 22.92 4.21 -17.91
N VAL A 21 21.86 4.90 -18.37
CA VAL A 21 21.29 6.06 -17.69
C VAL A 21 20.82 5.68 -16.28
N ARG A 22 20.20 4.51 -16.12
CA ARG A 22 19.72 4.03 -14.82
C ARG A 22 20.85 3.61 -13.88
N GLU A 23 21.89 2.96 -14.38
CA GLU A 23 23.05 2.60 -13.56
C GLU A 23 23.86 3.84 -13.16
N VAL A 24 23.98 4.85 -14.04
CA VAL A 24 24.55 6.17 -13.69
C VAL A 24 23.71 6.86 -12.62
N LEU A 25 22.38 6.90 -12.78
CA LEU A 25 21.44 7.42 -11.78
C LEU A 25 21.37 6.61 -10.48
N ARG A 26 21.95 5.40 -10.42
CA ARG A 26 22.03 4.59 -9.20
C ARG A 26 23.39 4.73 -8.55
N ALA A 27 24.44 4.81 -9.36
CA ALA A 27 25.82 4.99 -8.96
C ALA A 27 26.15 6.45 -8.68
N TRP A 28 25.24 7.40 -8.89
CA TRP A 28 25.49 8.83 -8.67
C TRP A 28 26.14 9.18 -7.32
N PRO A 29 25.83 8.56 -6.16
CA PRO A 29 26.52 8.89 -4.91
C PRO A 29 27.97 8.39 -4.90
N VAL A 30 28.23 7.25 -5.56
CA VAL A 30 29.58 6.70 -5.74
C VAL A 30 30.35 7.54 -6.75
N LEU A 31 29.72 7.97 -7.85
CA LEU A 31 30.31 8.86 -8.83
C LEU A 31 30.68 10.21 -8.20
N ILE A 32 29.81 10.78 -7.37
CA ILE A 32 30.12 11.97 -6.57
C ILE A 32 31.25 11.66 -5.58
N GLY A 33 31.18 10.56 -4.83
CA GLY A 33 32.24 10.19 -3.89
C GLY A 33 33.62 10.05 -4.56
N VAL A 34 33.69 9.44 -5.73
CA VAL A 34 34.91 9.29 -6.53
C VAL A 34 35.36 10.63 -7.12
N LEU A 35 34.44 11.46 -7.62
CA LEU A 35 34.76 12.80 -8.12
C LEU A 35 35.34 13.70 -7.01
N PHE A 36 34.78 13.61 -5.79
CA PHE A 36 35.25 14.37 -4.63
C PHE A 36 36.55 13.82 -4.03
N LEU A 37 36.74 12.49 -4.00
CA LEU A 37 38.04 11.89 -3.64
C LEU A 37 39.12 12.27 -4.66
N GLY A 38 38.80 12.23 -5.95
CA GLY A 38 39.69 12.61 -7.03
C GLY A 38 40.04 14.09 -7.04
N ALA A 39 39.12 14.97 -6.64
CA ALA A 39 39.37 16.41 -6.52
C ALA A 39 40.33 16.80 -5.38
N ARG A 40 40.60 15.88 -4.43
CA ARG A 40 41.57 16.10 -3.33
C ARG A 40 42.95 15.51 -3.59
N SER A 41 43.12 14.72 -4.65
CA SER A 41 44.42 14.18 -5.05
C SER A 41 45.00 15.02 -6.19
N ASP A 42 46.22 15.53 -6.04
CA ASP A 42 46.95 16.35 -7.03
C ASP A 42 47.24 15.62 -8.37
N VAL A 43 46.81 14.36 -8.52
CA VAL A 43 46.98 13.57 -9.73
C VAL A 43 45.60 13.20 -10.31
N GLY A 44 45.15 13.95 -11.31
CA GLY A 44 44.20 13.44 -12.32
C GLY A 44 42.79 13.09 -11.86
N GLY A 45 42.21 13.81 -10.88
CA GLY A 45 40.84 13.58 -10.37
C GLY A 45 39.73 13.50 -11.43
N GLY A 46 39.90 14.18 -12.57
CA GLY A 46 38.99 14.07 -13.70
C GLY A 46 39.08 12.72 -14.43
N VAL A 47 40.28 12.16 -14.55
CA VAL A 47 40.53 10.89 -15.26
C VAL A 47 40.00 9.72 -14.44
N THR A 48 40.20 9.72 -13.11
CA THR A 48 39.66 8.68 -12.22
C THR A 48 38.13 8.69 -12.17
N GLY A 49 37.51 9.87 -12.18
CA GLY A 49 36.06 10.03 -12.31
C GLY A 49 35.52 9.50 -13.64
N LEU A 50 36.19 9.80 -14.76
CA LEU A 50 35.84 9.28 -16.09
C LEU A 50 36.00 7.77 -16.19
N ILE A 51 37.07 7.20 -15.63
CA ILE A 51 37.29 5.74 -15.59
C ILE A 51 36.19 5.07 -14.74
N ALA A 52 35.85 5.61 -13.58
CA ALA A 52 34.78 5.07 -12.75
C ALA A 52 33.42 5.14 -13.45
N LEU A 53 33.12 6.24 -14.15
CA LEU A 53 31.91 6.37 -14.96
C LEU A 53 31.88 5.37 -16.11
N GLY A 54 32.99 5.23 -16.84
CA GLY A 54 33.15 4.25 -17.92
C GLY A 54 32.96 2.82 -17.41
N ALA A 55 33.58 2.47 -16.28
CA ALA A 55 33.44 1.15 -15.66
C ALA A 55 31.98 0.85 -15.26
N VAL A 56 31.26 1.82 -14.70
CA VAL A 56 29.83 1.67 -14.37
C VAL A 56 28.99 1.42 -15.63
N ILE A 57 29.24 2.15 -16.72
CA ILE A 57 28.55 2.00 -17.99
C ILE A 57 28.83 0.62 -18.60
N VAL A 58 30.10 0.21 -18.63
CA VAL A 58 30.54 -1.09 -19.18
C VAL A 58 29.94 -2.26 -18.40
N VAL A 59 29.98 -2.20 -17.06
CA VAL A 59 29.34 -3.23 -16.21
C VAL A 59 27.83 -3.28 -16.47
N GLY A 60 27.18 -2.13 -16.64
CA GLY A 60 25.75 -2.05 -17.00
C GLY A 60 25.44 -2.72 -18.34
N LEU A 61 26.26 -2.46 -19.37
CA LEU A 61 26.14 -3.05 -20.71
C LEU A 61 26.33 -4.57 -20.69
N LEU A 62 27.40 -5.05 -20.05
CA LEU A 62 27.69 -6.47 -19.87
C LEU A 62 26.52 -7.20 -19.17
N ARG A 63 25.89 -6.54 -18.20
CA ARG A 63 24.74 -7.10 -17.47
C ARG A 63 23.51 -7.24 -18.36
N TRP A 64 23.31 -6.31 -19.29
CA TRP A 64 22.24 -6.40 -20.27
C TRP A 64 22.45 -7.57 -21.23
N PHE A 65 23.67 -7.73 -21.78
CA PHE A 65 24.00 -8.83 -22.70
C PHE A 65 23.80 -10.22 -22.11
N THR A 66 23.94 -10.36 -20.78
CA THR A 66 23.82 -11.63 -20.07
C THR A 66 22.38 -11.96 -19.63
N THR A 67 21.41 -11.07 -19.88
CA THR A 67 20.01 -11.27 -19.47
C THR A 67 19.17 -11.83 -20.62
N THR A 68 18.62 -13.04 -20.44
CA THR A 68 17.77 -13.72 -21.42
C THR A 68 16.50 -14.26 -20.77
N TYR A 69 15.40 -14.32 -21.53
CA TYR A 69 14.12 -14.81 -21.03
C TYR A 69 13.50 -15.84 -21.97
N ARG A 70 12.70 -16.74 -21.41
CA ARG A 70 11.91 -17.74 -22.14
C ARG A 70 10.53 -17.81 -21.52
N VAL A 71 9.50 -17.68 -22.36
CA VAL A 71 8.10 -17.86 -21.98
C VAL A 71 7.63 -19.13 -22.67
N SER A 72 7.36 -20.18 -21.89
CA SER A 72 6.77 -21.43 -22.36
C SER A 72 5.31 -21.52 -21.91
N ALA A 73 4.55 -22.45 -22.49
CA ALA A 73 3.17 -22.74 -22.08
C ALA A 73 3.07 -23.02 -20.57
N GLU A 74 4.09 -23.62 -19.96
CA GLU A 74 4.05 -24.06 -18.55
C GLU A 74 4.88 -23.20 -17.59
N GLN A 75 5.87 -22.45 -18.08
CA GLN A 75 6.84 -21.76 -17.22
C GLN A 75 7.45 -20.51 -17.86
N VAL A 76 7.66 -19.49 -17.03
CA VAL A 76 8.44 -18.29 -17.36
C VAL A 76 9.82 -18.42 -16.71
N GLN A 77 10.87 -18.42 -17.54
CA GLN A 77 12.25 -18.51 -17.08
C GLN A 77 13.02 -17.23 -17.41
N VAL A 78 13.77 -16.72 -16.44
CA VAL A 78 14.67 -15.57 -16.63
C VAL A 78 16.06 -15.95 -16.15
N ARG A 79 17.06 -15.81 -17.02
CA ARG A 79 18.47 -15.98 -16.70
C ARG A 79 19.11 -14.61 -16.58
N ARG A 80 19.79 -14.35 -15.46
CA ARG A 80 20.54 -13.11 -15.21
C ARG A 80 21.86 -13.42 -14.53
N GLY A 81 22.88 -12.61 -14.78
CA GLY A 81 24.11 -12.64 -13.99
C GLY A 81 25.38 -12.56 -14.82
N LEU A 82 26.35 -11.80 -14.30
CA LEU A 82 27.69 -11.66 -14.87
C LEU A 82 28.66 -12.66 -14.23
N LEU A 83 28.82 -12.58 -12.90
CA LEU A 83 29.67 -13.47 -12.11
C LEU A 83 28.89 -14.64 -11.51
N ARG A 84 27.69 -14.35 -10.99
CA ARG A 84 26.78 -15.35 -10.40
C ARG A 84 25.56 -15.51 -11.30
N ARG A 85 25.47 -16.64 -12.00
CA ARG A 85 24.33 -16.98 -12.86
C ARG A 85 23.14 -17.39 -12.00
N GLU A 86 22.06 -16.63 -12.08
CA GLU A 86 20.79 -16.92 -11.44
C GLU A 86 19.74 -17.23 -12.51
N THR A 87 19.10 -18.39 -12.39
CA THR A 87 17.92 -18.75 -13.20
C THR A 87 16.70 -18.69 -12.30
N LEU A 88 15.78 -17.79 -12.61
CA LEU A 88 14.49 -17.66 -11.95
C LEU A 88 13.43 -18.32 -12.81
N THR A 89 12.94 -19.48 -12.36
CA THR A 89 11.84 -20.20 -13.01
C THR A 89 10.57 -19.99 -12.22
N VAL A 90 9.55 -19.48 -12.91
CA VAL A 90 8.20 -19.31 -12.37
C VAL A 90 7.24 -20.16 -13.21
N PRO A 91 6.73 -21.25 -12.64
CA PRO A 91 5.62 -21.99 -13.22
C PRO A 91 4.42 -21.06 -13.49
N ARG A 92 3.74 -21.22 -14.64
CA ARG A 92 2.66 -20.33 -15.09
C ARG A 92 1.43 -20.41 -14.17
N ASP A 93 1.16 -21.57 -13.59
CA ASP A 93 0.17 -21.78 -12.53
C ASP A 93 0.46 -20.95 -11.26
N ARG A 94 1.72 -20.59 -11.02
CA ARG A 94 2.13 -19.72 -9.91
C ARG A 94 2.10 -18.24 -10.26
N VAL A 95 1.84 -17.84 -11.50
CA VAL A 95 1.67 -16.43 -11.87
C VAL A 95 0.35 -15.92 -11.30
N ARG A 96 0.43 -14.90 -10.43
CA ARG A 96 -0.73 -14.40 -9.69
C ARG A 96 -1.16 -13.00 -10.04
N THR A 97 -0.20 -12.13 -10.30
CA THR A 97 -0.43 -10.71 -10.57
C THR A 97 0.54 -10.28 -11.64
N VAL A 98 0.06 -9.48 -12.59
CA VAL A 98 0.87 -8.94 -13.67
C VAL A 98 0.75 -7.42 -13.63
N ASP A 99 1.85 -6.78 -13.25
CA ASP A 99 1.96 -5.33 -13.15
C ASP A 99 2.83 -4.82 -14.30
N ILE A 100 2.28 -3.97 -15.16
CA ILE A 100 3.06 -3.27 -16.18
C ILE A 100 3.38 -1.88 -15.65
N THR A 101 4.65 -1.51 -15.66
CA THR A 101 5.13 -0.19 -15.23
C THR A 101 5.95 0.45 -16.34
N ALA A 102 5.56 1.63 -16.79
CA ALA A 102 6.30 2.42 -17.75
C ALA A 102 6.76 3.72 -17.08
N SER A 103 8.05 3.82 -16.73
CA SER A 103 8.63 5.08 -16.23
C SER A 103 8.88 6.06 -17.38
N PRO A 104 9.19 7.35 -17.12
CA PRO A 104 9.38 8.34 -18.18
C PRO A 104 10.36 7.91 -19.27
N LEU A 105 11.53 7.36 -18.88
CA LEU A 105 12.53 6.86 -19.82
C LEU A 105 12.01 5.69 -20.66
N HIS A 106 11.25 4.78 -20.05
CA HIS A 106 10.64 3.66 -20.76
C HIS A 106 9.59 4.18 -21.76
N ARG A 107 8.76 5.15 -21.37
CA ARG A 107 7.73 5.74 -22.24
C ARG A 107 8.32 6.45 -23.44
N LEU A 108 9.41 7.20 -23.25
CA LEU A 108 10.14 7.86 -24.33
C LEU A 108 10.69 6.87 -25.37
N LEU A 109 11.05 5.66 -24.93
CA LEU A 109 11.65 4.62 -25.78
C LEU A 109 10.65 3.52 -26.20
N GLY A 110 9.37 3.66 -25.87
CA GLY A 110 8.32 2.68 -26.20
C GLY A 110 8.41 1.35 -25.43
N LEU A 111 9.04 1.36 -24.26
CA LEU A 111 9.30 0.20 -23.41
C LEU A 111 8.37 0.15 -22.20
N ALA A 112 8.28 -1.04 -21.58
CA ALA A 112 7.59 -1.26 -20.32
C ALA A 112 8.30 -2.35 -19.49
N LEU A 113 8.21 -2.22 -18.17
CA LEU A 113 8.64 -3.21 -17.18
C LEU A 113 7.43 -4.07 -16.79
N LEU A 114 7.51 -5.36 -17.06
CA LEU A 114 6.50 -6.34 -16.64
C LEU A 114 6.97 -7.02 -15.34
N THR A 115 6.21 -6.85 -14.27
CA THR A 115 6.49 -7.50 -12.97
C THR A 115 5.45 -8.59 -12.72
N ILE A 116 5.94 -9.82 -12.60
CA ILE A 116 5.15 -11.02 -12.36
C ILE A 116 5.25 -11.36 -10.88
N GLY A 117 4.12 -11.30 -10.17
CA GLY A 117 4.02 -11.69 -8.77
C GLY A 117 3.59 -13.15 -8.62
N THR A 118 4.32 -13.93 -7.84
CA THR A 118 4.06 -15.37 -7.62
C THR A 118 3.33 -15.69 -6.32
N GLY A 119 2.89 -14.66 -5.58
CA GLY A 119 2.15 -14.77 -4.33
C GLY A 119 2.91 -15.32 -3.13
N ARG A 120 4.20 -15.65 -3.24
CA ARG A 120 5.09 -15.81 -2.09
C ARG A 120 5.47 -14.44 -1.54
N THR A 121 5.23 -14.22 -0.25
CA THR A 121 5.58 -12.99 0.48
C THR A 121 6.98 -13.04 1.09
N ASP A 122 7.84 -13.95 0.63
CA ASP A 122 9.20 -14.08 1.17
C ASP A 122 10.04 -12.87 0.75
N ARG A 123 10.65 -12.19 1.74
CA ARG A 123 11.46 -10.98 1.55
C ARG A 123 12.64 -11.16 0.58
N ARG A 124 13.02 -12.39 0.24
CA ARG A 124 14.22 -12.72 -0.53
C ARG A 124 14.00 -12.99 -2.02
N ASN A 125 12.79 -13.38 -2.44
CA ASN A 125 12.48 -13.61 -3.85
C ASN A 125 11.48 -12.56 -4.33
N ASP A 126 12.03 -11.42 -4.77
CA ASP A 126 11.30 -10.50 -5.62
C ASP A 126 10.83 -11.27 -6.85
N GLY A 127 9.52 -11.27 -7.12
CA GLY A 127 8.95 -11.91 -8.30
C GLY A 127 9.68 -11.54 -9.60
N VAL A 128 9.37 -12.25 -10.68
CA VAL A 128 10.11 -12.09 -11.94
C VAL A 128 9.81 -10.73 -12.56
N LYS A 129 10.87 -9.92 -12.73
CA LYS A 129 10.83 -8.63 -13.41
C LYS A 129 11.43 -8.80 -14.80
N LEU A 130 10.59 -8.64 -15.81
CA LEU A 130 10.98 -8.59 -17.21
C LEU A 130 11.07 -7.12 -17.58
N ASP A 131 12.28 -6.59 -17.52
CA ASP A 131 12.58 -5.19 -17.82
C ASP A 131 12.86 -5.05 -19.32
N ALA A 132 12.21 -4.09 -19.99
CA ALA A 132 12.28 -3.81 -21.43
C ALA A 132 11.59 -4.77 -22.42
N LEU A 133 10.32 -5.05 -22.15
CA LEU A 133 9.40 -5.46 -23.20
C LEU A 133 8.90 -4.22 -23.94
N THR A 134 8.63 -4.33 -25.25
CA THR A 134 7.87 -3.26 -25.93
C THR A 134 6.47 -3.15 -25.31
N ALA A 135 5.85 -1.98 -25.37
CA ALA A 135 4.52 -1.79 -24.78
C ALA A 135 3.48 -2.80 -25.31
N ASP A 136 3.55 -3.12 -26.61
CA ASP A 136 2.67 -4.09 -27.25
C ASP A 136 2.98 -5.53 -26.84
N GLU A 137 4.25 -5.92 -26.76
CA GLU A 137 4.63 -7.24 -26.24
C GLU A 137 4.25 -7.41 -24.78
N ALA A 138 4.40 -6.38 -23.95
CA ALA A 138 3.99 -6.41 -22.55
C ALA A 138 2.47 -6.56 -22.42
N ALA A 139 1.69 -5.91 -23.30
CA ALA A 139 0.24 -6.07 -23.36
C ALA A 139 -0.17 -7.48 -23.83
N ARG A 140 0.50 -8.03 -24.85
CA ARG A 140 0.26 -9.40 -25.35
C ARG A 140 0.60 -10.45 -24.29
N LEU A 141 1.79 -10.37 -23.68
CA LEU A 141 2.23 -11.28 -22.62
C LEU A 141 1.33 -11.21 -21.39
N ARG A 142 0.79 -10.03 -21.09
CA ARG A 142 -0.21 -9.87 -20.02
C ARG A 142 -1.47 -10.67 -20.33
N VAL A 143 -2.03 -10.55 -21.54
CA VAL A 143 -3.20 -11.33 -21.95
C VAL A 143 -2.86 -12.81 -21.86
N GLU A 144 -1.76 -13.24 -22.48
CA GLU A 144 -1.32 -14.63 -22.44
C GLU A 144 -1.17 -15.17 -21.00
N LEU A 145 -0.52 -14.43 -20.09
CA LEU A 145 -0.29 -14.89 -18.72
C LEU A 145 -1.56 -14.88 -17.84
N LEU A 146 -2.59 -14.12 -18.20
CA LEU A 146 -3.82 -13.95 -17.40
C LEU A 146 -5.05 -14.63 -18.00
N ASP A 147 -5.09 -14.88 -19.32
CA ASP A 147 -6.16 -15.64 -19.97
C ASP A 147 -6.02 -17.12 -19.63
N ARG A 148 -6.53 -17.48 -18.45
CA ARG A 148 -7.33 -18.69 -18.29
C ARG A 148 -8.80 -18.29 -18.43
N SER A 149 -9.20 -17.84 -19.61
CA SER A 149 -10.62 -17.91 -19.99
C SER A 149 -10.88 -19.34 -20.50
N PRO A 150 -11.80 -20.10 -19.89
CA PRO A 150 -12.19 -21.42 -20.36
C PRO A 150 -13.07 -21.30 -21.62
N LEU A 151 -12.49 -20.82 -22.72
CA LEU A 151 -13.10 -20.79 -24.05
C LEU A 151 -12.36 -21.70 -25.05
N ALA A 152 -11.40 -22.48 -24.57
CA ALA A 152 -10.74 -23.53 -25.34
C ALA A 152 -10.56 -24.77 -24.46
N ALA A 153 -11.67 -25.29 -23.92
CA ALA A 153 -11.80 -26.74 -23.93
C ALA A 153 -11.97 -27.12 -25.41
N PRO A 154 -11.27 -28.14 -25.94
CA PRO A 154 -11.66 -28.70 -27.22
C PRO A 154 -13.09 -29.19 -27.03
N VAL A 155 -14.04 -28.46 -27.62
CA VAL A 155 -15.37 -29.00 -27.84
C VAL A 155 -15.12 -30.08 -28.88
N ASP A 156 -15.09 -31.33 -28.44
CA ASP A 156 -15.23 -32.46 -29.34
C ASP A 156 -16.43 -32.19 -30.23
N ASP A 157 -16.23 -32.38 -31.53
CA ASP A 157 -17.23 -32.25 -32.58
C ASP A 157 -18.54 -32.95 -32.19
N ALA A 158 -19.52 -32.17 -31.74
CA ALA A 158 -20.92 -32.59 -31.64
C ALA A 158 -21.77 -31.56 -32.38
N ALA A 159 -22.17 -31.95 -33.59
CA ALA A 159 -22.99 -31.19 -34.51
C ALA A 159 -24.30 -30.66 -33.89
N GLY A 160 -24.67 -29.41 -34.22
CA GLY A 160 -26.08 -29.04 -34.36
C GLY A 160 -26.74 -28.11 -33.33
N ALA A 161 -26.01 -27.31 -32.54
CA ALA A 161 -26.64 -26.26 -31.72
C ALA A 161 -26.43 -24.86 -32.35
N PRO A 162 -27.46 -24.00 -32.45
CA PRO A 162 -27.32 -22.66 -33.01
C PRO A 162 -26.36 -21.84 -32.14
N ALA A 163 -25.36 -21.25 -32.79
CA ALA A 163 -24.40 -20.35 -32.18
C ALA A 163 -25.12 -19.15 -31.55
N VAL A 164 -25.32 -19.20 -30.23
CA VAL A 164 -25.73 -18.01 -29.47
C VAL A 164 -24.58 -17.01 -29.61
N PRO A 165 -24.79 -15.81 -30.19
CA PRO A 165 -23.73 -14.83 -30.29
C PRO A 165 -23.23 -14.51 -28.88
N LEU A 166 -21.93 -14.70 -28.66
CA LEU A 166 -21.22 -14.26 -27.46
C LEU A 166 -21.43 -12.74 -27.35
N VAL A 167 -22.39 -12.33 -26.51
CA VAL A 167 -22.59 -10.93 -26.15
C VAL A 167 -21.30 -10.48 -25.47
N VAL A 168 -20.42 -9.84 -26.23
CA VAL A 168 -19.23 -9.18 -25.71
C VAL A 168 -19.73 -8.06 -24.81
N ARG A 169 -19.85 -8.34 -23.51
CA ARG A 169 -20.25 -7.31 -22.54
C ARG A 169 -19.23 -6.17 -22.65
N PRO A 170 -19.66 -4.91 -22.76
CA PRO A 170 -18.74 -3.78 -22.79
C PRO A 170 -17.95 -3.70 -21.47
N GLU A 171 -16.72 -3.19 -21.55
CA GLU A 171 -15.90 -2.86 -20.37
C GLU A 171 -16.71 -1.95 -19.43
N THR A 172 -16.93 -2.37 -18.19
CA THR A 172 -17.66 -1.55 -17.21
C THR A 172 -16.68 -0.71 -16.40
N VAL A 173 -16.80 0.61 -16.48
CA VAL A 173 -15.94 1.51 -15.70
C VAL A 173 -16.54 1.65 -14.31
N LEU A 174 -15.81 1.20 -13.29
CA LEU A 174 -16.24 1.28 -11.89
C LEU A 174 -15.88 2.64 -11.27
N ALA A 175 -14.70 3.17 -11.62
CA ALA A 175 -14.27 4.49 -11.20
C ALA A 175 -13.28 5.11 -12.19
N ALA A 176 -13.32 6.42 -12.33
CA ALA A 176 -12.38 7.20 -13.14
C ALA A 176 -11.99 8.47 -12.39
N PHE A 177 -10.78 8.95 -12.66
CA PHE A 177 -10.27 10.17 -12.05
C PHE A 177 -11.18 11.37 -12.35
N ARG A 178 -11.57 12.10 -11.30
CA ARG A 178 -12.34 13.35 -11.40
C ARG A 178 -11.55 14.49 -10.76
N ALA A 179 -11.68 15.69 -11.32
CA ALA A 179 -11.00 16.88 -10.76
C ALA A 179 -11.42 17.16 -9.30
N GLU A 180 -12.65 16.81 -8.93
CA GLU A 180 -13.16 16.91 -7.56
C GLU A 180 -12.32 16.12 -6.55
N TRP A 181 -11.60 15.07 -6.98
CA TRP A 181 -10.76 14.28 -6.09
C TRP A 181 -9.53 15.05 -5.59
N LEU A 182 -9.09 16.10 -6.30
CA LEU A 182 -7.96 16.93 -5.89
C LEU A 182 -8.20 17.60 -4.53
N ARG A 183 -9.46 17.85 -4.13
CA ARG A 183 -9.77 18.42 -2.81
C ARG A 183 -9.30 17.56 -1.64
N TYR A 184 -9.11 16.25 -1.86
CA TYR A 184 -8.61 15.32 -0.86
C TYR A 184 -7.10 15.19 -0.83
N ALA A 185 -6.41 15.74 -1.84
CA ALA A 185 -4.97 15.56 -2.01
C ALA A 185 -4.13 16.21 -0.89
N PRO A 186 -4.41 17.46 -0.44
CA PRO A 186 -3.72 18.10 0.69
C PRO A 186 -3.77 17.30 2.00
N PHE A 187 -4.84 16.50 2.16
CA PHE A 187 -5.11 15.73 3.36
C PHE A 187 -4.48 14.33 3.33
N SER A 188 -3.73 14.01 2.28
CA SER A 188 -2.99 12.76 2.19
C SER A 188 -1.69 12.82 3.00
N LEU A 189 -1.49 11.86 3.91
CA LEU A 189 -0.27 11.77 4.74
C LEU A 189 1.02 11.58 3.92
N SER A 190 0.91 11.23 2.64
CA SER A 190 2.02 11.08 1.70
C SER A 190 2.80 12.38 1.53
N GLY A 191 2.14 13.54 1.49
CA GLY A 191 2.86 14.79 1.23
C GLY A 191 3.72 15.28 2.40
N ILE A 192 3.40 14.94 3.66
CA ILE A 192 4.31 15.21 4.79
C ILE A 192 5.64 14.48 4.59
N VAL A 193 5.58 13.21 4.19
CA VAL A 193 6.78 12.40 3.92
C VAL A 193 7.54 12.95 2.72
N THR A 194 6.83 13.33 1.65
CA THR A 194 7.43 13.96 0.47
C THR A 194 8.15 15.26 0.84
N VAL A 195 7.49 16.16 1.58
CA VAL A 195 8.10 17.42 2.06
C VAL A 195 9.31 17.15 2.92
N ALA A 196 9.22 16.24 3.90
CA ALA A 196 10.35 15.91 4.77
C ALA A 196 11.56 15.38 3.97
N ILE A 197 11.32 14.52 2.97
CA ILE A 197 12.37 14.01 2.08
C ILE A 197 12.95 15.13 1.22
N THR A 198 12.10 15.96 0.60
CA THR A 198 12.53 17.08 -0.26
C THR A 198 13.33 18.11 0.54
N ILE A 199 12.85 18.54 1.71
CA ILE A 199 13.57 19.45 2.60
C ILE A 199 14.89 18.83 3.04
N GLY A 200 14.88 17.57 3.49
CA GLY A 200 16.10 16.87 3.90
C GLY A 200 17.12 16.75 2.78
N PHE A 201 16.67 16.52 1.54
CA PHE A 201 17.52 16.47 0.36
C PHE A 201 18.09 17.85 -0.01
N LEU A 202 17.25 18.89 -0.04
CA LEU A 202 17.67 20.26 -0.32
C LEU A 202 18.67 20.77 0.73
N PHE A 203 18.42 20.48 2.00
CA PHE A 203 19.33 20.82 3.09
C PHE A 203 20.69 20.12 2.94
N ARG A 204 20.69 18.83 2.59
CA ARG A 204 21.92 18.09 2.31
C ARG A 204 22.68 18.68 1.12
N MET A 205 21.99 18.95 0.01
CA MET A 205 22.59 19.55 -1.20
C MET A 205 23.19 20.92 -0.92
N ALA A 206 22.48 21.78 -0.18
CA ALA A 206 22.97 23.10 0.16
C ALA A 206 24.21 23.04 1.06
N ASN A 207 24.22 22.15 2.06
CA ASN A 207 25.40 21.95 2.91
C ASN A 207 26.59 21.39 2.12
N GLU A 208 26.36 20.42 1.23
CA GLU A 208 27.40 19.85 0.37
C GLU A 208 28.00 20.90 -0.59
N ALA A 209 27.16 21.79 -1.13
CA ALA A 209 27.57 22.88 -2.00
C ALA A 209 28.16 24.08 -1.23
N ASN A 210 28.30 24.01 0.10
CA ASN A 210 28.68 25.12 0.97
C ASN A 210 27.81 26.38 0.82
N ILE A 211 26.56 26.22 0.34
CA ILE A 211 25.60 27.30 0.18
C ILE A 211 24.98 27.60 1.54
N ARG A 212 25.36 28.72 2.14
CA ARG A 212 24.77 29.20 3.39
C ARG A 212 23.35 29.68 3.12
N LEU A 213 22.35 28.83 3.37
CA LEU A 213 20.92 29.15 3.21
C LEU A 213 20.52 30.44 3.96
N SER A 214 21.19 30.78 5.06
CA SER A 214 20.95 32.00 5.83
C SER A 214 21.31 33.29 5.09
N GLN A 215 22.15 33.21 4.05
CA GLN A 215 22.53 34.35 3.22
C GLN A 215 21.59 34.54 2.03
N PHE A 216 20.72 33.56 1.77
CA PHE A 216 19.73 33.63 0.70
C PHE A 216 18.70 34.72 1.02
N GLY A 217 18.51 35.69 0.12
CA GLY A 217 17.71 36.90 0.35
C GLY A 217 16.33 36.63 0.97
N PRO A 218 15.51 35.72 0.43
CA PRO A 218 14.21 35.35 1.00
C PRO A 218 14.28 34.74 2.40
N VAL A 219 15.28 33.88 2.67
CA VAL A 219 15.45 33.24 3.98
C VAL A 219 15.91 34.25 5.02
N ARG A 220 16.81 35.16 4.63
CA ARG A 220 17.27 36.27 5.48
C ARG A 220 16.14 37.25 5.80
N GLN A 221 15.31 37.59 4.81
CA GLN A 221 14.13 38.44 5.00
C GLN A 221 13.11 37.79 5.93
N ALA A 222 12.79 36.50 5.71
CA ALA A 222 11.91 35.74 6.59
C ALA A 222 12.46 35.67 8.02
N GLY A 223 13.76 35.41 8.19
CA GLY A 223 14.41 35.41 9.50
C GLY A 223 14.39 36.76 10.21
N ALA A 224 14.59 37.86 9.46
CA ALA A 224 14.55 39.22 9.99
C ALA A 224 13.13 39.70 10.35
N GLN A 225 12.11 39.18 9.69
CA GLN A 225 10.71 39.42 10.03
C GLN A 225 10.31 38.61 11.28
N LEU A 226 10.70 37.33 11.35
CA LEU A 226 10.46 36.48 12.51
C LEU A 226 11.08 37.02 13.79
N SER A 227 12.30 37.59 13.74
CA SER A 227 12.99 38.10 14.93
C SER A 227 12.37 39.36 15.51
N ARG A 228 11.59 40.12 14.72
CA ARG A 228 10.87 41.33 15.17
C ARG A 228 9.45 41.05 15.65
N THR A 229 8.96 39.84 15.40
CA THR A 229 7.59 39.43 15.69
C THR A 229 7.53 38.75 17.05
N ALA A 230 6.44 38.92 17.79
CA ALA A 230 6.24 38.16 19.03
C ALA A 230 6.35 36.65 18.73
N ILE A 231 7.05 35.89 19.59
CA ILE A 231 7.40 34.48 19.35
C ILE A 231 6.18 33.64 18.96
N TRP A 232 5.01 33.92 19.55
CA TRP A 232 3.77 33.21 19.26
C TRP A 232 3.22 33.52 17.85
N LEU A 233 3.28 34.78 17.39
CA LEU A 233 2.87 35.17 16.03
C LEU A 233 3.82 34.58 14.98
N ALA A 234 5.12 34.62 15.24
CA ALA A 234 6.13 33.97 14.41
C ALA A 234 5.88 32.45 14.30
N ALA A 235 5.53 31.79 15.41
CA ALA A 235 5.20 30.36 15.41
C ALA A 235 3.93 30.05 14.59
N VAL A 236 2.91 30.91 14.68
CA VAL A 236 1.67 30.78 13.88
C VAL A 236 1.97 30.97 12.39
N GLU A 237 2.75 31.99 12.01
CA GLU A 237 3.13 32.25 10.63
C GLU A 237 3.90 31.07 10.02
N VAL A 238 4.90 30.55 10.73
CA VAL A 238 5.65 29.36 10.31
C VAL A 238 4.75 28.13 10.19
N ALA A 239 3.83 27.93 11.14
CA ALA A 239 2.90 26.82 11.09
C ALA A 239 1.97 26.90 9.86
N ILE A 240 1.44 28.08 9.54
CA ILE A 240 0.61 28.31 8.36
C ILE A 240 1.42 28.07 7.08
N ALA A 241 2.62 28.65 6.97
CA ALA A 241 3.51 28.45 5.82
C ALA A 241 3.85 26.96 5.62
N PHE A 242 4.15 26.25 6.71
CA PHE A 242 4.41 24.81 6.68
C PHE A 242 3.19 24.02 6.17
N VAL A 243 1.99 24.32 6.66
CA VAL A 243 0.74 23.68 6.21
C VAL A 243 0.50 23.93 4.72
N VAL A 244 0.71 25.16 4.24
CA VAL A 244 0.56 25.51 2.82
C VAL A 244 1.56 24.75 1.95
N VAL A 245 2.83 24.71 2.34
CA VAL A 245 3.87 23.94 1.63
C VAL A 245 3.50 22.46 1.58
N VAL A 246 3.11 21.87 2.71
CA VAL A 246 2.65 20.47 2.76
C VAL A 246 1.44 20.26 1.85
N ALA A 247 0.47 21.17 1.83
CA ALA A 247 -0.70 21.05 0.97
C ALA A 247 -0.33 21.06 -0.52
N ILE A 248 0.57 21.95 -0.95
CA ILE A 248 1.06 22.04 -2.33
C ILE A 248 1.77 20.75 -2.73
N PHE A 249 2.77 20.32 -1.95
CA PHE A 249 3.53 19.10 -2.25
C PHE A 249 2.66 17.84 -2.21
N SER A 250 1.70 17.76 -1.28
CA SER A 250 0.71 16.68 -1.24
C SER A 250 -0.15 16.63 -2.50
N THR A 251 -0.57 17.79 -3.00
CA THR A 251 -1.38 17.91 -4.22
C THR A 251 -0.59 17.48 -5.45
N VAL A 252 0.65 17.96 -5.59
CA VAL A 252 1.54 17.53 -6.68
C VAL A 252 1.81 16.03 -6.61
N ALA A 253 2.13 15.49 -5.43
CA ALA A 253 2.37 14.06 -5.26
C ALA A 253 1.14 13.22 -5.63
N TYR A 254 -0.05 13.65 -5.21
CA TYR A 254 -1.31 12.99 -5.55
C TYR A 254 -1.57 12.97 -7.06
N VAL A 255 -1.42 14.12 -7.73
CA VAL A 255 -1.57 14.22 -9.19
C VAL A 255 -0.57 13.30 -9.88
N VAL A 256 0.71 13.35 -9.52
CA VAL A 256 1.74 12.48 -10.10
C VAL A 256 1.41 10.99 -9.92
N ALA A 257 0.89 10.60 -8.75
CA ALA A 257 0.61 9.20 -8.41
C ALA A 257 -0.71 8.65 -9.01
N TYR A 258 -1.72 9.50 -9.21
CA TYR A 258 -3.09 9.11 -9.54
C TYR A 258 -3.67 9.77 -10.79
N TRP A 259 -2.91 10.57 -11.53
CA TRP A 259 -3.39 11.12 -12.81
C TRP A 259 -3.83 10.01 -13.76
N GLY A 260 -4.93 10.25 -14.48
CA GLY A 260 -5.51 9.27 -15.41
C GLY A 260 -5.93 7.97 -14.72
N PHE A 261 -6.26 8.02 -13.42
CA PHE A 261 -6.77 6.87 -12.69
C PHE A 261 -8.03 6.32 -13.37
N ARG A 262 -8.05 5.02 -13.66
CA ARG A 262 -9.24 4.32 -14.16
C ARG A 262 -9.26 2.91 -13.57
N LEU A 263 -10.39 2.54 -12.98
CA LEU A 263 -10.73 1.19 -12.55
C LEU A 263 -11.87 0.70 -13.43
N SER A 264 -11.63 -0.38 -14.16
CA SER A 264 -12.63 -1.04 -14.99
C SER A 264 -12.70 -2.53 -14.69
N ARG A 265 -13.88 -3.11 -14.91
CA ARG A 265 -14.16 -4.54 -14.85
C ARG A 265 -14.35 -5.05 -16.27
N GLN A 266 -13.51 -6.02 -16.65
CA GLN A 266 -13.57 -6.69 -17.93
C GLN A 266 -14.54 -7.89 -17.88
N PRO A 267 -15.07 -8.35 -19.04
CA PRO A 267 -16.06 -9.44 -19.11
C PRO A 267 -15.59 -10.77 -18.53
N GLY A 268 -14.28 -11.01 -18.47
CA GLY A 268 -13.66 -12.22 -17.91
C GLY A 268 -13.46 -12.21 -16.39
N GLY A 269 -14.14 -11.33 -15.64
CA GLY A 269 -14.00 -11.26 -14.18
C GLY A 269 -12.61 -10.77 -13.73
N THR A 270 -12.05 -9.81 -14.46
CA THR A 270 -10.78 -9.17 -14.11
C THR A 270 -10.98 -7.67 -13.90
N LEU A 271 -10.39 -7.15 -12.83
CA LEU A 271 -10.29 -5.74 -12.52
C LEU A 271 -9.01 -5.18 -13.11
N TYR A 272 -9.14 -4.12 -13.90
CA TYR A 272 -8.06 -3.42 -14.53
C TYR A 272 -7.91 -2.02 -13.94
N ILE A 273 -6.71 -1.72 -13.44
CA ILE A 273 -6.39 -0.45 -12.80
C ILE A 273 -5.26 0.22 -13.56
N VAL A 274 -5.47 1.43 -14.05
CA VAL A 274 -4.44 2.26 -14.69
C VAL A 274 -4.29 3.55 -13.90
N ARG A 275 -3.05 4.01 -13.65
CA ARG A 275 -2.78 5.30 -12.99
C ARG A 275 -1.36 5.81 -13.20
N GLY A 276 -1.17 7.11 -12.97
CA GLY A 276 0.12 7.78 -12.83
C GLY A 276 0.49 8.67 -14.01
N LEU A 277 1.02 9.87 -13.71
CA LEU A 277 1.41 10.88 -14.71
C LEU A 277 2.80 10.61 -15.30
N LEU A 278 3.80 10.52 -14.42
CA LEU A 278 5.21 10.32 -14.78
C LEU A 278 5.50 8.84 -15.04
N THR A 279 5.11 7.99 -14.09
CA THR A 279 5.24 6.54 -14.21
C THR A 279 3.85 5.94 -14.34
N ARG A 280 3.49 5.51 -15.55
CA ARG A 280 2.19 4.88 -15.82
C ARG A 280 2.25 3.44 -15.36
N ARG A 281 1.36 3.06 -14.45
CA ARG A 281 1.24 1.70 -13.94
C ARG A 281 -0.11 1.13 -14.32
N SER A 282 -0.11 -0.09 -14.84
CA SER A 282 -1.31 -0.87 -15.08
C SER A 282 -1.24 -2.19 -14.29
N ILE A 283 -2.30 -2.47 -13.55
CA ILE A 283 -2.40 -3.63 -12.64
C ILE A 283 -3.64 -4.41 -13.08
N THR A 284 -3.50 -5.70 -13.29
CA THR A 284 -4.66 -6.60 -13.38
C THR A 284 -4.81 -7.37 -12.09
N LEU A 285 -6.05 -7.43 -11.61
CA LEU A 285 -6.44 -8.29 -10.53
C LEU A 285 -7.60 -9.17 -10.98
N GLU A 286 -7.42 -10.48 -10.96
CA GLU A 286 -8.53 -11.41 -11.19
C GLU A 286 -9.47 -11.41 -9.98
N GLU A 287 -10.78 -11.34 -10.22
CA GLU A 287 -11.79 -11.27 -9.17
C GLU A 287 -11.86 -12.53 -8.32
N ARG A 288 -11.57 -13.72 -8.89
CA ARG A 288 -11.46 -14.97 -8.13
C ARG A 288 -10.40 -14.93 -7.02
N ARG A 289 -9.44 -14.00 -7.09
CA ARG A 289 -8.40 -13.81 -6.07
C ARG A 289 -8.77 -12.77 -5.03
N LEU A 290 -9.84 -12.02 -5.27
CA LEU A 290 -10.38 -11.06 -4.34
C LEU A 290 -11.08 -11.82 -3.20
N ARG A 291 -10.60 -11.60 -1.99
CA ARG A 291 -11.19 -12.12 -0.76
C ARG A 291 -11.90 -11.03 0.03
N GLY A 292 -11.99 -9.81 -0.49
CA GLY A 292 -12.66 -8.71 0.17
C GLY A 292 -12.19 -7.32 -0.26
N ALA A 293 -12.70 -6.31 0.43
CA ALA A 293 -12.30 -4.90 0.26
C ALA A 293 -12.11 -4.22 1.63
N GLU A 294 -11.17 -3.29 1.72
CA GLU A 294 -10.90 -2.44 2.88
C GLU A 294 -11.16 -0.98 2.49
N VAL A 295 -12.17 -0.37 3.12
CA VAL A 295 -12.37 1.08 3.08
C VAL A 295 -11.56 1.69 4.22
N SER A 296 -10.56 2.48 3.85
CA SER A 296 -9.68 3.21 4.76
C SER A 296 -10.04 4.69 4.78
N GLU A 297 -10.15 5.24 5.97
CA GLU A 297 -10.47 6.64 6.24
C GLU A 297 -9.36 7.23 7.14
N PRO A 298 -8.23 7.68 6.58
CA PRO A 298 -7.23 8.45 7.32
C PRO A 298 -7.87 9.70 7.94
N LEU A 299 -7.41 10.13 9.13
CA LEU A 299 -8.05 11.19 9.92
C LEU A 299 -8.30 12.46 9.12
N LEU A 300 -7.27 12.97 8.44
CA LEU A 300 -7.36 14.20 7.65
C LEU A 300 -8.33 14.07 6.48
N VAL A 301 -8.28 12.94 5.75
CA VAL A 301 -9.19 12.65 4.64
C VAL A 301 -10.63 12.44 5.14
N ARG A 302 -10.79 11.79 6.29
CA ARG A 302 -12.08 11.56 6.96
C ARG A 302 -12.72 12.87 7.41
N ALA A 303 -11.92 13.82 7.90
CA ALA A 303 -12.40 15.13 8.35
C ALA A 303 -13.06 15.93 7.21
N VAL A 304 -12.59 15.74 5.97
CA VAL A 304 -13.18 16.36 4.77
C VAL A 304 -14.16 15.44 4.02
N GLY A 305 -14.62 14.35 4.64
CA GLY A 305 -15.63 13.44 4.07
C GLY A 305 -15.12 12.50 2.98
N GLY A 306 -13.81 12.27 2.92
CA GLY A 306 -13.18 11.35 1.96
C GLY A 306 -12.85 9.98 2.54
N ALA A 307 -12.60 9.03 1.65
CA ALA A 307 -12.09 7.70 1.98
C ALA A 307 -11.19 7.18 0.84
N ARG A 308 -10.60 5.99 1.00
CA ARG A 308 -9.93 5.26 -0.07
C ARG A 308 -10.26 3.77 0.03
N ALA A 309 -10.30 3.06 -1.10
CA ALA A 309 -10.58 1.62 -1.12
C ALA A 309 -9.33 0.81 -1.50
N VAL A 310 -9.16 -0.33 -0.85
CA VAL A 310 -8.06 -1.27 -1.08
C VAL A 310 -8.62 -2.68 -1.23
N ALA A 311 -8.20 -3.42 -2.24
CA ALA A 311 -8.52 -4.83 -2.43
C ALA A 311 -7.82 -5.68 -1.36
N VAL A 312 -8.58 -6.60 -0.78
CA VAL A 312 -8.04 -7.72 -0.01
C VAL A 312 -7.94 -8.90 -0.97
N ALA A 313 -6.80 -9.07 -1.62
CA ALA A 313 -6.62 -10.12 -2.61
C ALA A 313 -5.41 -11.00 -2.30
N THR A 314 -5.47 -12.26 -2.74
CA THR A 314 -4.37 -13.21 -2.59
C THR A 314 -3.24 -12.89 -3.57
N GLY A 315 -2.00 -13.09 -3.15
CA GLY A 315 -0.82 -12.96 -4.01
C GLY A 315 -0.38 -11.54 -4.36
N LEU A 316 -1.11 -10.50 -3.91
CA LEU A 316 -0.67 -9.11 -3.97
C LEU A 316 0.20 -8.77 -2.75
N ARG A 317 1.33 -8.07 -2.97
CA ARG A 317 2.13 -7.54 -1.85
C ARG A 317 1.42 -6.33 -1.25
N VAL A 318 1.04 -6.43 0.02
CA VAL A 318 0.67 -5.26 0.82
C VAL A 318 1.95 -4.60 1.34
N GLY A 319 2.46 -3.64 0.57
CA GLY A 319 3.57 -2.80 1.00
C GLY A 319 3.19 -1.90 2.19
N ARG A 320 4.19 -1.49 2.99
CA ARG A 320 4.02 -0.38 3.94
C ARG A 320 4.16 0.95 3.19
N GLY A 321 3.19 1.85 3.37
CA GLY A 321 3.12 3.16 2.71
C GLY A 321 1.93 3.28 1.76
N ALA A 322 1.46 4.50 1.53
CA ALA A 322 0.26 4.78 0.73
C ALA A 322 0.40 4.39 -0.77
N GLU A 323 1.61 4.12 -1.27
CA GLU A 323 1.88 4.15 -2.72
C GLU A 323 2.58 2.91 -3.32
N ARG A 324 2.81 1.82 -2.57
CA ARG A 324 3.59 0.65 -3.08
C ARG A 324 2.87 -0.71 -3.14
N GLY A 325 1.54 -0.77 -3.14
CA GLY A 325 0.79 -2.04 -3.28
C GLY A 325 -0.13 -2.03 -4.49
N GLY A 326 -0.11 -3.09 -5.30
CA GLY A 326 -1.09 -3.35 -6.37
C GLY A 326 -2.52 -3.64 -5.87
N SER A 327 -2.82 -3.25 -4.64
CA SER A 327 -4.08 -3.46 -3.95
C SER A 327 -4.95 -2.20 -3.88
N LEU A 328 -4.53 -1.05 -4.42
CA LEU A 328 -5.36 0.15 -4.40
C LEU A 328 -6.53 0.03 -5.40
N LEU A 329 -7.77 0.09 -4.91
CA LEU A 329 -8.98 0.10 -5.76
C LEU A 329 -9.45 1.52 -6.07
N VAL A 330 -9.40 2.43 -5.10
CA VAL A 330 -9.76 3.85 -5.30
C VAL A 330 -8.79 4.69 -4.48
N PRO A 331 -8.16 5.74 -5.06
CA PRO A 331 -7.36 6.70 -4.30
C PRO A 331 -8.24 7.49 -3.30
N PRO A 332 -7.66 8.37 -2.46
CA PRO A 332 -8.46 9.29 -1.66
C PRO A 332 -9.48 10.06 -2.52
N ALA A 333 -10.77 9.81 -2.29
CA ALA A 333 -11.91 10.27 -3.09
C ALA A 333 -13.15 10.44 -2.19
N PRO A 334 -14.28 10.99 -2.67
CA PRO A 334 -15.50 11.13 -1.88
C PRO A 334 -15.94 9.78 -1.30
N ARG A 335 -16.34 9.77 -0.03
CA ARG A 335 -16.69 8.53 0.67
C ARG A 335 -17.78 7.74 -0.06
N ALA A 336 -18.78 8.41 -0.62
CA ALA A 336 -19.87 7.76 -1.35
C ALA A 336 -19.37 6.96 -2.58
N GLU A 337 -18.43 7.51 -3.34
CA GLU A 337 -17.85 6.86 -4.52
C GLU A 337 -16.98 5.66 -4.12
N VAL A 338 -16.20 5.81 -3.05
CA VAL A 338 -15.38 4.72 -2.49
C VAL A 338 -16.24 3.57 -1.99
N GLU A 339 -17.36 3.88 -1.33
CA GLU A 339 -18.33 2.88 -0.87
C GLU A 339 -19.05 2.19 -2.04
N GLN A 340 -19.42 2.95 -3.08
CA GLN A 340 -20.03 2.41 -4.29
C GLN A 340 -19.10 1.43 -5.01
N VAL A 341 -17.83 1.81 -5.19
CA VAL A 341 -16.83 0.94 -5.82
C VAL A 341 -16.56 -0.29 -4.96
N ALA A 342 -16.46 -0.15 -3.65
CA ALA A 342 -16.29 -1.29 -2.75
C ALA A 342 -17.46 -2.28 -2.86
N GLY A 343 -18.70 -1.78 -2.93
CA GLY A 343 -19.89 -2.62 -3.13
C GLY A 343 -19.90 -3.30 -4.50
N ALA A 344 -19.59 -2.55 -5.57
CA ALA A 344 -19.52 -3.11 -6.93
C ALA A 344 -18.44 -4.20 -7.07
N VAL A 345 -17.29 -4.00 -6.41
CA VAL A 345 -16.17 -4.96 -6.38
C VAL A 345 -16.52 -6.22 -5.58
N LEU A 346 -17.29 -6.10 -4.49
CA LEU A 346 -17.80 -7.25 -3.72
C LEU A 346 -19.00 -7.94 -4.39
N GLY A 347 -19.67 -7.27 -5.34
CA GLY A 347 -20.93 -7.72 -5.94
C GLY A 347 -22.15 -7.45 -5.06
N ASP A 348 -21.97 -6.86 -3.87
CA ASP A 348 -23.01 -6.53 -2.91
C ASP A 348 -22.66 -5.24 -2.15
N ALA A 349 -23.62 -4.30 -2.09
CA ALA A 349 -23.47 -3.03 -1.37
C ALA A 349 -23.83 -3.14 0.13
N ALA A 350 -24.55 -4.19 0.55
CA ALA A 350 -24.99 -4.36 1.94
C ALA A 350 -23.82 -4.38 2.95
N PRO A 351 -22.70 -5.10 2.72
CA PRO A 351 -21.56 -5.12 3.65
C PRO A 351 -20.89 -3.76 3.85
N VAL A 352 -21.05 -2.85 2.89
CA VAL A 352 -20.49 -1.50 2.95
C VAL A 352 -21.29 -0.59 3.89
N ARG A 353 -22.62 -0.77 3.93
CA ARG A 353 -23.54 0.10 4.68
C ARG A 353 -24.12 -0.52 5.93
N VAL A 354 -23.98 -1.84 6.13
CA VAL A 354 -24.52 -2.55 7.30
C VAL A 354 -24.10 -1.88 8.62
N ALA A 355 -25.06 -1.75 9.53
CA ALA A 355 -24.82 -1.26 10.88
C ALA A 355 -23.96 -2.28 11.65
N LEU A 356 -22.96 -1.79 12.38
CA LEU A 356 -22.06 -2.66 13.12
C LEU A 356 -22.55 -2.88 14.54
N VAL A 357 -22.49 -4.13 14.98
CA VAL A 357 -22.65 -4.53 16.37
C VAL A 357 -21.53 -3.90 17.20
N ARG A 358 -21.92 -3.11 18.21
CA ARG A 358 -20.97 -2.46 19.12
C ARG A 358 -20.46 -3.47 20.15
N HIS A 359 -19.21 -3.33 20.57
CA HIS A 359 -18.56 -4.27 21.49
C HIS A 359 -18.87 -4.02 22.99
N GLY A 360 -19.85 -3.16 23.29
CA GLY A 360 -20.36 -2.93 24.65
C GLY A 360 -19.47 -2.09 25.59
N PRO A 361 -19.87 -1.96 26.87
CA PRO A 361 -19.24 -1.06 27.84
C PRO A 361 -17.83 -1.50 28.27
N ARG A 362 -17.54 -2.80 28.33
CA ARG A 362 -16.21 -3.32 28.69
C ARG A 362 -15.13 -2.86 27.69
N ALA A 363 -15.47 -2.89 26.40
CA ALA A 363 -14.60 -2.35 25.34
C ALA A 363 -14.39 -0.84 25.49
N ARG A 364 -15.45 -0.08 25.83
CA ARG A 364 -15.38 1.37 26.09
C ARG A 364 -14.44 1.68 27.26
N GLN A 365 -14.68 1.06 28.42
CA GLN A 365 -13.88 1.27 29.61
C GLN A 365 -12.40 1.01 29.33
N ARG A 366 -12.08 -0.07 28.61
CA ARG A 366 -10.69 -0.38 28.23
C ARG A 366 -10.05 0.66 27.30
N ARG A 367 -10.81 1.28 26.40
CA ARG A 367 -10.30 2.37 25.55
C ARG A 367 -9.96 3.61 26.37
N TYR A 368 -10.85 3.98 27.30
CA TYR A 368 -10.63 5.11 28.20
C TYR A 368 -9.47 4.87 29.15
N THR A 369 -9.43 3.72 29.84
CA THR A 369 -8.35 3.41 30.78
C THR A 369 -7.00 3.39 30.08
N ARG A 370 -6.88 2.78 28.89
CA ARG A 370 -5.61 2.77 28.16
C ARG A 370 -5.17 4.15 27.69
N ALA A 371 -6.10 5.00 27.24
CA ALA A 371 -5.77 6.35 26.80
C ALA A 371 -5.39 7.25 27.98
N LEU A 372 -6.19 7.26 29.03
CA LEU A 372 -5.98 8.11 30.20
C LEU A 372 -4.79 7.66 31.04
N LEU A 373 -4.59 6.36 31.26
CA LEU A 373 -3.47 5.86 32.07
C LEU A 373 -2.12 6.22 31.44
N GLY A 374 -1.98 6.10 30.12
CA GLY A 374 -0.77 6.53 29.41
C GLY A 374 -0.52 8.03 29.55
N THR A 375 -1.57 8.84 29.42
CA THR A 375 -1.48 10.30 29.59
C THR A 375 -1.15 10.70 31.02
N VAL A 376 -1.80 10.11 32.02
CA VAL A 376 -1.54 10.38 33.44
C VAL A 376 -0.12 9.98 33.81
N ALA A 377 0.37 8.83 33.33
CA ALA A 377 1.76 8.41 33.54
C ALA A 377 2.76 9.42 32.93
N LEU A 378 2.49 9.94 31.72
CA LEU A 378 3.31 10.99 31.12
C LEU A 378 3.32 12.27 31.96
N ILE A 379 2.14 12.74 32.40
CA ILE A 379 2.02 13.93 33.26
C ILE A 379 2.79 13.73 34.57
N ALA A 380 2.69 12.54 35.17
CA ALA A 380 3.42 12.20 36.40
C ALA A 380 4.94 12.22 36.18
N VAL A 381 5.44 11.72 35.05
CA VAL A 381 6.87 11.79 34.68
C VAL A 381 7.31 13.25 34.50
N LEU A 382 6.52 14.09 33.81
CA LEU A 382 6.84 15.51 33.67
C LEU A 382 6.87 16.23 35.03
N ALA A 383 5.94 15.91 35.92
CA ALA A 383 5.89 16.45 37.28
C ALA A 383 7.08 16.00 38.13
N ALA A 384 7.48 14.73 38.00
CA ALA A 384 8.68 14.18 38.63
C ALA A 384 9.96 14.88 38.16
N LEU A 385 10.11 15.10 36.85
CA LEU A 385 11.26 15.81 36.27
C LEU A 385 11.31 17.28 36.72
N TRP A 386 10.16 17.96 36.77
CA TRP A 386 10.08 19.30 37.35
C TRP A 386 10.53 19.31 38.83
N ARG A 387 10.03 18.36 39.63
CA ARG A 387 10.29 18.31 41.08
C ARG A 387 11.73 17.92 41.42
N TRP A 388 12.32 16.95 40.72
CA TRP A 388 13.60 16.34 41.11
C TRP A 388 14.77 16.67 40.18
N ALA A 389 14.52 17.02 38.92
CA ALA A 389 15.57 17.32 37.93
C ALA A 389 15.71 18.82 37.60
N ARG A 390 15.03 19.70 38.37
CA ARG A 390 14.96 21.17 38.13
C ARG A 390 14.55 21.52 36.70
N TRP A 391 13.73 20.68 36.08
CA TRP A 391 13.22 20.94 34.74
C TRP A 391 12.21 22.09 34.77
N PRO A 392 12.01 22.86 33.68
CA PRO A 392 11.04 23.95 33.65
C PRO A 392 9.64 23.48 34.07
N ALA A 393 8.89 24.31 34.80
CA ALA A 393 7.57 23.95 35.34
C ALA A 393 6.46 23.92 34.29
N TRP A 394 6.58 24.74 33.24
CA TRP A 394 5.54 24.96 32.23
C TRP A 394 5.05 23.71 31.47
N PRO A 395 5.83 22.63 31.23
CA PRO A 395 5.35 21.43 30.56
C PRO A 395 4.25 20.70 31.34
N VAL A 396 4.25 20.80 32.67
CA VAL A 396 3.25 20.13 33.53
C VAL A 396 1.84 20.69 33.28
N PRO A 397 1.54 21.99 33.47
CA PRO A 397 0.22 22.53 33.17
C PRO A 397 -0.12 22.42 31.68
N ALA A 398 0.85 22.58 30.78
CA ALA A 398 0.62 22.40 29.34
C ALA A 398 0.16 20.96 29.01
N SER A 399 0.72 19.95 29.70
CA SER A 399 0.38 18.55 29.48
C SER A 399 -1.03 18.16 29.98
N LEU A 400 -1.67 18.97 30.84
CA LEU A 400 -3.05 18.71 31.28
C LEU A 400 -4.05 18.74 30.12
N VAL A 401 -3.76 19.50 29.06
CA VAL A 401 -4.54 19.52 27.81
C VAL A 401 -4.59 18.14 27.14
N LEU A 402 -3.63 17.26 27.42
CA LEU A 402 -3.62 15.91 26.87
C LEU A 402 -4.73 15.01 27.45
N LEU A 403 -5.29 15.33 28.63
CA LEU A 403 -6.37 14.55 29.24
C LEU A 403 -7.67 14.59 28.40
N PRO A 404 -8.25 15.77 28.07
CA PRO A 404 -9.41 15.82 27.20
C PRO A 404 -9.11 15.29 25.80
N VAL A 405 -7.92 15.52 25.24
CA VAL A 405 -7.50 14.95 23.94
C VAL A 405 -7.49 13.42 23.98
N ALA A 406 -6.97 12.82 25.07
CA ALA A 406 -6.96 11.38 25.27
C ALA A 406 -8.38 10.81 25.42
N ALA A 407 -9.28 11.51 26.11
CA ALA A 407 -10.68 11.13 26.23
C ALA A 407 -11.42 11.17 24.88
N LEU A 408 -11.21 12.22 24.08
CA LEU A 408 -11.76 12.34 22.72
C LEU A 408 -11.22 11.22 21.80
N LEU A 409 -9.92 10.93 21.90
CA LEU A 409 -9.30 9.84 21.16
C LEU A 409 -9.85 8.46 21.58
N ALA A 410 -10.07 8.26 22.89
CA ALA A 410 -10.66 7.03 23.41
C ALA A 410 -12.08 6.81 22.88
N GLU A 411 -12.90 7.87 22.86
CA GLU A 411 -14.26 7.83 22.34
C GLU A 411 -14.30 7.59 20.82
N ASP A 412 -13.47 8.26 20.01
CA ASP A 412 -13.38 7.97 18.57
C ASP A 412 -12.94 6.53 18.31
N ARG A 413 -11.95 6.03 19.08
CA ARG A 413 -11.51 4.63 19.01
C ARG A 413 -12.57 3.65 19.45
N PHE A 414 -13.46 4.01 20.37
CA PHE A 414 -14.56 3.16 20.80
C PHE A 414 -15.68 3.15 19.76
N ARG A 415 -16.09 4.33 19.27
CA ARG A 415 -17.10 4.47 18.21
C ARG A 415 -16.71 3.77 16.93
N SER A 416 -15.41 3.67 16.63
CA SER A 416 -14.95 2.96 15.44
C SER A 416 -15.00 1.44 15.57
N LEU A 417 -15.06 0.87 16.78
CA LEU A 417 -15.15 -0.57 16.97
C LEU A 417 -16.53 -1.08 16.56
N GLY A 418 -16.53 -2.15 15.78
CA GLY A 418 -17.72 -2.93 15.54
C GLY A 418 -17.44 -4.06 14.57
N HIS A 419 -18.34 -5.03 14.58
CA HIS A 419 -18.36 -6.12 13.63
C HIS A 419 -19.79 -6.31 13.10
N ALA A 420 -19.92 -6.98 11.96
CA ALA A 420 -21.20 -7.47 11.46
C ALA A 420 -20.95 -8.65 10.53
N LEU A 421 -21.93 -9.54 10.43
CA LEU A 421 -22.02 -10.54 9.37
C LEU A 421 -23.10 -10.09 8.39
N ALA A 422 -22.72 -9.89 7.14
CA ALA A 422 -23.63 -9.54 6.05
C ALA A 422 -23.53 -10.64 4.99
N GLY A 423 -24.40 -11.65 5.08
CA GLY A 423 -24.39 -12.82 4.20
C GLY A 423 -23.04 -13.55 4.22
N GLN A 424 -22.36 -13.56 3.07
CA GLN A 424 -21.05 -14.20 2.88
C GLN A 424 -19.86 -13.31 3.28
N VAL A 425 -20.10 -12.13 3.87
CA VAL A 425 -19.06 -11.15 4.18
C VAL A 425 -19.00 -10.83 5.67
N LEU A 426 -17.83 -11.05 6.26
CA LEU A 426 -17.47 -10.57 7.59
C LEU A 426 -17.01 -9.11 7.50
N VAL A 427 -17.72 -8.23 8.21
CA VAL A 427 -17.38 -6.82 8.30
C VAL A 427 -16.76 -6.52 9.66
N VAL A 428 -15.58 -5.91 9.68
CA VAL A 428 -14.91 -5.47 10.90
C VAL A 428 -14.45 -4.04 10.74
N ARG A 429 -14.71 -3.20 11.76
CA ARG A 429 -14.24 -1.82 11.80
C ARG A 429 -13.38 -1.55 13.03
N GLN A 430 -12.28 -0.83 12.81
CA GLN A 430 -11.34 -0.46 13.87
C GLN A 430 -10.48 0.76 13.49
N GLY A 431 -9.79 1.32 14.49
CA GLY A 431 -8.81 2.40 14.31
C GLY A 431 -9.37 3.79 14.59
N SER A 432 -8.49 4.79 14.67
CA SER A 432 -8.88 6.20 14.88
C SER A 432 -8.15 7.10 13.88
N LEU A 433 -6.81 7.22 14.01
CA LEU A 433 -5.98 7.95 13.03
C LEU A 433 -6.17 7.44 11.59
N VAL A 434 -6.38 6.14 11.42
CA VAL A 434 -6.86 5.54 10.18
C VAL A 434 -7.97 4.59 10.57
N ARG A 435 -9.21 5.02 10.38
CA ARG A 435 -10.38 4.16 10.58
C ARG A 435 -10.48 3.23 9.38
N ARG A 436 -10.61 1.94 9.62
CA ARG A 436 -10.65 0.91 8.56
C ARG A 436 -11.91 0.11 8.74
N ARG A 437 -12.70 0.00 7.67
CA ARG A 437 -13.80 -0.95 7.54
C ARG A 437 -13.37 -2.02 6.54
N VAL A 438 -13.13 -3.21 7.05
CA VAL A 438 -12.71 -4.37 6.26
C VAL A 438 -13.94 -5.23 6.04
N MET A 439 -14.19 -5.60 4.78
CA MET A 439 -15.25 -6.49 4.34
C MET A 439 -14.54 -7.70 3.73
N LEU A 440 -14.52 -8.80 4.47
CA LEU A 440 -13.79 -10.03 4.13
C LEU A 440 -14.79 -11.13 3.79
N VAL A 441 -14.66 -11.73 2.61
CA VAL A 441 -15.46 -12.89 2.21
C VAL A 441 -15.12 -14.07 3.13
N ARG A 442 -16.15 -14.71 3.68
CA ARG A 442 -16.06 -15.76 4.70
C ARG A 442 -15.27 -16.98 4.23
N GLU A 443 -15.46 -17.40 2.98
CA GLU A 443 -14.66 -18.47 2.35
C GLU A 443 -13.15 -18.15 2.28
N GLY A 444 -12.79 -16.87 2.36
CA GLY A 444 -11.41 -16.43 2.40
C GLY A 444 -10.76 -16.53 3.78
N VAL A 445 -11.52 -16.85 4.82
CA VAL A 445 -11.04 -17.02 6.21
C VAL A 445 -10.60 -18.46 6.40
N ILE A 446 -9.30 -18.66 6.56
CA ILE A 446 -8.68 -19.99 6.70
C ILE A 446 -8.44 -20.39 8.16
N GLY A 447 -8.69 -19.48 9.10
CA GLY A 447 -8.53 -19.75 10.52
C GLY A 447 -8.69 -18.52 11.40
N TRP A 448 -8.88 -18.76 12.69
CA TRP A 448 -9.08 -17.73 13.70
C TRP A 448 -7.92 -17.69 14.69
N ASN A 449 -7.53 -16.49 15.09
CA ASN A 449 -6.60 -16.31 16.20
C ASN A 449 -7.29 -15.47 17.29
N LEU A 450 -7.45 -16.04 18.47
CA LEU A 450 -7.94 -15.33 19.65
C LEU A 450 -6.73 -14.87 20.47
N ARG A 451 -6.56 -13.56 20.59
CA ARG A 451 -5.48 -12.96 21.37
C ARG A 451 -6.03 -12.20 22.56
N GLN A 452 -5.51 -12.54 23.74
CA GLN A 452 -5.94 -11.92 24.98
C GLN A 452 -4.72 -11.56 25.83
N SER A 453 -4.50 -10.26 26.05
CA SER A 453 -3.54 -9.80 27.04
C SER A 453 -4.06 -10.00 28.48
N LEU A 454 -3.19 -9.93 29.48
CA LEU A 454 -3.59 -10.01 30.89
C LEU A 454 -4.71 -9.01 31.25
N PHE A 455 -4.63 -7.78 30.73
CA PHE A 455 -5.68 -6.77 30.91
C PHE A 455 -6.97 -7.07 30.16
N GLN A 456 -6.89 -7.75 29.01
CA GLN A 456 -8.07 -8.19 28.25
C GLN A 456 -8.78 -9.36 28.97
N ARG A 457 -8.02 -10.26 29.61
CA ARG A 457 -8.56 -11.34 30.46
C ARG A 457 -9.40 -10.78 31.60
N ARG A 458 -8.83 -9.85 32.37
CA ARG A 458 -9.55 -9.18 33.47
C ARG A 458 -10.79 -8.42 33.01
N ALA A 459 -10.74 -7.83 31.81
CA ALA A 459 -11.86 -7.09 31.24
C ALA A 459 -12.87 -7.97 30.48
N GLY A 460 -12.68 -9.29 30.39
CA GLY A 460 -13.58 -10.21 29.69
C GLY A 460 -13.72 -9.93 28.18
N VAL A 461 -12.69 -9.36 27.54
CA VAL A 461 -12.67 -9.07 26.10
C VAL A 461 -11.48 -9.75 25.42
N VAL A 462 -11.53 -9.91 24.10
CA VAL A 462 -10.50 -10.56 23.29
C VAL A 462 -10.31 -9.82 21.97
N THR A 463 -9.15 -9.96 21.36
CA THR A 463 -8.94 -9.58 19.96
C THR A 463 -9.13 -10.81 19.10
N LEU A 464 -10.17 -10.81 18.27
CA LEU A 464 -10.44 -11.89 17.31
C LEU A 464 -9.81 -11.53 15.96
N GLU A 465 -8.86 -12.30 15.47
CA GLU A 465 -8.22 -12.09 14.18
C GLU A 465 -8.67 -13.14 13.16
N ALA A 466 -9.32 -12.69 12.08
CA ALA A 466 -9.61 -13.50 10.90
C ALA A 466 -8.32 -13.64 10.07
N THR A 467 -7.86 -14.88 9.89
CA THR A 467 -6.66 -15.21 9.12
C THR A 467 -7.07 -15.49 7.68
N THR A 468 -6.37 -14.89 6.72
CA THR A 468 -6.65 -15.06 5.29
C THR A 468 -5.37 -15.12 4.48
N ALA A 469 -5.41 -15.76 3.30
CA ALA A 469 -4.32 -15.72 2.34
C ALA A 469 -4.22 -14.36 1.59
N GLY A 470 -5.19 -13.47 1.80
CA GLY A 470 -5.30 -12.18 1.11
C GLY A 470 -4.76 -10.97 1.90
N GLY A 471 -4.27 -9.96 1.17
CA GLY A 471 -3.96 -8.66 1.74
C GLY A 471 -2.97 -8.69 2.91
N ARG A 472 -3.39 -8.22 4.09
CA ARG A 472 -2.56 -8.13 5.31
C ARG A 472 -2.42 -9.45 6.07
N GLN A 473 -3.06 -10.51 5.57
CA GLN A 473 -3.12 -11.87 6.13
C GLN A 473 -3.85 -12.02 7.48
N ARG A 474 -4.04 -10.92 8.21
CA ARG A 474 -4.80 -10.87 9.46
C ARG A 474 -5.68 -9.62 9.52
N TYR A 475 -6.95 -9.81 9.89
CA TYR A 475 -7.93 -8.73 10.07
C TYR A 475 -8.61 -8.87 11.42
N ALA A 476 -8.38 -7.90 12.30
CA ALA A 476 -8.70 -8.00 13.73
C ALA A 476 -9.98 -7.23 14.12
N ALA A 477 -10.92 -7.91 14.78
CA ALA A 477 -11.95 -7.28 15.59
C ALA A 477 -11.40 -7.09 17.00
N LEU A 478 -11.18 -5.83 17.39
CA LEU A 478 -10.51 -5.50 18.66
C LEU A 478 -11.50 -5.43 19.82
N ASP A 479 -11.10 -5.97 20.98
CA ASP A 479 -11.81 -5.83 22.25
C ASP A 479 -13.28 -6.27 22.16
N VAL A 480 -13.52 -7.42 21.54
CA VAL A 480 -14.84 -8.08 21.46
C VAL A 480 -15.05 -8.88 22.75
N PRO A 481 -16.24 -8.89 23.38
CA PRO A 481 -16.54 -9.83 24.47
C PRO A 481 -16.25 -11.28 24.05
N VAL A 482 -15.74 -12.11 24.97
CA VAL A 482 -15.25 -13.47 24.62
C VAL A 482 -16.37 -14.34 24.03
N ASP A 483 -17.56 -14.32 24.62
CA ASP A 483 -18.73 -15.06 24.15
C ASP A 483 -19.15 -14.62 22.73
N VAL A 484 -19.17 -13.30 22.49
CA VAL A 484 -19.49 -12.73 21.17
C VAL A 484 -18.41 -13.09 20.15
N ALA A 485 -17.14 -13.10 20.54
CA ALA A 485 -16.04 -13.43 19.64
C ALA A 485 -16.09 -14.89 19.18
N VAL A 486 -16.43 -15.81 20.09
CA VAL A 486 -16.58 -17.24 19.77
C VAL A 486 -17.78 -17.45 18.85
N ARG A 487 -18.96 -16.91 19.21
CA ARG A 487 -20.17 -16.97 18.35
C ARG A 487 -19.90 -16.40 16.97
N LEU A 488 -19.32 -15.20 16.89
CA LEU A 488 -18.99 -14.55 15.62
C LEU A 488 -18.07 -15.43 14.76
N ALA A 489 -17.07 -16.06 15.37
CA ALA A 489 -16.09 -16.86 14.63
C ALA A 489 -16.70 -18.18 14.11
N ASP A 490 -17.57 -18.82 14.90
CA ASP A 490 -18.31 -20.03 14.51
C ASP A 490 -19.38 -19.71 13.46
N GLU A 491 -20.19 -18.67 13.68
CA GLU A 491 -21.19 -18.20 12.70
C GLU A 491 -20.55 -17.77 11.38
N ALA A 492 -19.35 -17.18 11.41
CA ALA A 492 -18.62 -16.73 10.23
C ALA A 492 -17.98 -17.88 9.45
N VAL A 493 -17.49 -18.94 10.10
CA VAL A 493 -16.95 -20.13 9.43
C VAL A 493 -17.42 -21.37 10.19
N PRO A 494 -18.65 -21.84 9.90
CA PRO A 494 -19.22 -23.01 10.56
C PRO A 494 -18.32 -24.24 10.39
N GLY A 495 -18.22 -25.07 11.43
CA GLY A 495 -17.42 -26.30 11.43
C GLY A 495 -15.96 -26.11 11.82
N LEU A 496 -15.39 -24.90 11.73
CA LEU A 496 -13.98 -24.68 12.05
C LEU A 496 -13.72 -24.59 13.56
N LEU A 497 -14.66 -24.02 14.32
CA LEU A 497 -14.57 -23.94 15.78
C LEU A 497 -15.48 -24.93 16.50
N THR A 498 -16.52 -25.42 15.83
CA THR A 498 -17.53 -26.34 16.37
C THR A 498 -16.93 -27.52 17.15
N PRO A 499 -15.85 -28.20 16.71
CA PRO A 499 -15.25 -29.31 17.48
C PRO A 499 -14.64 -28.91 18.83
N PHE A 500 -14.45 -27.61 19.07
CA PHE A 500 -13.84 -27.06 20.29
C PHE A 500 -14.85 -26.32 21.18
N LEU A 501 -16.11 -26.24 20.75
CA LEU A 501 -17.17 -25.64 21.55
C LEU A 501 -17.70 -26.68 22.54
N ALA A 502 -17.82 -26.31 23.82
CA ALA A 502 -18.60 -27.11 24.76
C ALA A 502 -20.08 -26.92 24.41
N ASP A 503 -20.84 -28.02 24.31
CA ASP A 503 -22.29 -27.98 24.10
C ASP A 503 -22.94 -27.14 25.20
N TYR A 504 -23.35 -25.91 24.87
CA TYR A 504 -23.86 -24.96 25.85
C TYR A 504 -25.34 -25.20 26.22
N GLY A 505 -25.84 -26.44 26.09
CA GLY A 505 -27.27 -26.71 26.27
C GLY A 505 -27.64 -28.18 26.39
N SER A 506 -27.51 -28.72 27.60
CA SER A 506 -28.36 -29.82 28.10
C SER A 506 -28.49 -29.88 29.64
N ASP A 507 -27.69 -29.14 30.43
CA ASP A 507 -27.60 -29.35 31.88
C ASP A 507 -28.22 -28.24 32.77
N ARG A 508 -29.40 -27.72 32.41
CA ARG A 508 -30.15 -26.78 33.28
C ARG A 508 -31.62 -27.14 33.53
N SER A 509 -31.98 -28.42 33.40
CA SER A 509 -33.33 -28.91 33.74
C SER A 509 -33.34 -29.94 34.88
N SER A 510 -32.39 -29.86 35.81
CA SER A 510 -32.41 -30.64 37.04
C SER A 510 -31.47 -29.99 38.07
N ASP A 511 -32.01 -29.00 38.77
CA ASP A 511 -31.77 -28.73 40.20
C ASP A 511 -32.77 -27.68 40.70
#